data_AF-A0A7J2UTX3-F1
#
_entry.id   AF-A0A7J2UTX3-F1
#
_cell.length_a   1.000
_cell.length_b   1.000
_cell.length_c   1.000
_cell.angle_alpha   90.00
_cell.angle_beta   90.00
_cell.angle_gamma   90.00
#
_symmetry.space_group_name_H-M   'P 1'
#
loop_
_entity.id
_entity.type
_entity.pdbx_description
1 polymer ?
#
loop_
_entity_poly.entity_id
_entity_poly.type
_entity_poly.pdbx_seq_one_letter_code
_entity_poly.pdbx_strand_id
1 'polypeptide(L)'
;LEDLLAFSHESVIRAVAFMKKPVISAVGHQTDNMLSDLAADVRAATPSEAAEMAVKESWSLSQDVDRQMDDLISIARSRLDERAWELSMLSRGMVPKNMALILDSYQSHLERELSSLTSCAKNYLAVMDQRTASLVEPLVRLDPKNIFLRGYTLTESPGGLVKSIFDVKEGTRITTHVIDGKIESTVKGRKDNGR
;
A
#
# COMPACT_ATOMS: atom_id res chain seq x y z
N LEU A 1 45.19 78.47 30.96
CA LEU A 1 45.55 78.52 29.52
C LEU A 1 46.99 78.05 29.28
N GLU A 2 47.96 78.41 30.14
CA GLU A 2 49.36 77.95 30.00
C GLU A 2 49.52 76.42 30.07
N ASP A 3 48.75 75.72 30.91
CA ASP A 3 48.87 74.25 31.05
C ASP A 3 48.46 73.44 29.82
N LEU A 4 47.65 74.01 28.91
CA LEU A 4 47.15 73.32 27.72
C LEU A 4 47.97 73.61 26.45
N LEU A 5 48.85 74.63 26.48
CA LEU A 5 49.71 74.98 25.34
C LEU A 5 50.65 73.83 24.97
N ALA A 6 51.01 72.98 25.94
CA ALA A 6 51.85 71.82 25.71
C ALA A 6 51.28 70.86 24.63
N PHE A 7 49.96 70.81 24.50
CA PHE A 7 49.26 69.98 23.52
C PHE A 7 49.16 70.61 22.12
N SER A 8 49.63 71.85 21.96
CA SER A 8 49.73 72.53 20.66
C SER A 8 51.17 72.61 20.12
N HIS A 9 52.13 71.92 20.75
CA HIS A 9 53.48 71.82 20.21
C HIS A 9 53.56 70.95 18.95
N GLU A 10 54.36 71.38 17.98
CA GLU A 10 54.56 70.70 16.70
C GLU A 10 54.96 69.23 16.85
N SER A 11 55.82 68.91 17.83
CA SER A 11 56.27 67.55 18.09
C SER A 11 55.11 66.62 18.48
N VAL A 12 54.17 67.11 19.30
CA VAL A 12 52.98 66.36 19.75
C VAL A 12 52.00 66.19 18.58
N ILE A 13 51.74 67.26 17.83
CA ILE A 13 50.85 67.24 16.66
C ILE A 13 51.35 66.23 15.61
N ARG A 14 52.65 66.28 15.27
CA ARG A 14 53.25 65.33 14.33
C ARG A 14 53.19 63.90 14.87
N ALA A 15 53.43 63.69 16.15
CA ALA A 15 53.34 62.36 16.75
C ALA A 15 51.92 61.78 16.67
N VAL A 16 50.89 62.60 16.90
CA VAL A 16 49.49 62.20 16.74
C VAL A 16 49.17 61.93 15.27
N ALA A 17 49.52 62.85 14.36
CA ALA A 17 49.20 62.74 12.94
C ALA A 17 49.88 61.56 12.23
N PHE A 18 51.06 61.13 12.69
CA PHE A 18 51.77 59.98 12.13
C PHE A 18 51.50 58.66 12.88
N MET A 19 50.57 58.63 13.85
CA MET A 19 50.23 57.41 14.57
C MET A 19 49.52 56.42 13.63
N LYS A 20 49.95 55.15 13.64
CA LYS A 20 49.32 54.08 12.84
C LYS A 20 48.04 53.51 13.47
N LYS A 21 47.82 53.78 14.76
CA LYS A 21 46.64 53.36 15.50
C LYS A 21 45.71 54.56 15.63
N PRO A 22 44.38 54.35 15.62
CA PRO A 22 43.42 55.43 15.83
C PRO A 22 43.67 56.16 17.16
N VAL A 23 43.57 57.49 17.14
CA VAL A 23 43.77 58.37 18.31
C VAL A 23 42.48 59.11 18.63
N ILE A 24 42.04 59.01 19.89
CA ILE A 24 40.96 59.83 20.43
C ILE A 24 41.58 60.89 21.33
N SER A 25 41.43 62.17 20.99
CA SER A 25 41.88 63.26 21.86
C SER A 25 40.84 63.55 22.94
N ALA A 26 41.28 63.66 24.19
CA ALA A 26 40.46 64.00 25.35
C ALA A 26 41.11 65.11 26.20
N VAL A 27 41.83 66.02 25.53
CA VAL A 27 42.62 67.08 26.16
C VAL A 27 41.76 68.27 26.61
N GLY A 28 40.76 68.63 25.80
CA GLY A 28 40.09 69.94 25.91
C GLY A 28 38.94 70.03 26.92
N HIS A 29 38.67 71.26 27.35
CA HIS A 29 37.35 71.69 27.87
C HIS A 29 36.42 72.07 26.70
N GLN A 30 35.10 72.09 26.92
CA GLN A 30 34.09 72.29 25.86
C GLN A 30 34.29 73.55 24.98
N THR A 31 35.05 74.55 25.44
CA THR A 31 35.25 75.84 24.75
C THR A 31 36.59 76.01 24.06
N ASP A 32 37.61 75.18 24.35
CA ASP A 32 38.96 75.35 23.81
C ASP A 32 39.35 74.16 22.91
N ASN A 33 39.67 74.45 21.64
CA ASN A 33 40.17 73.46 20.68
C ASN A 33 41.69 73.54 20.60
N MET A 34 42.39 72.46 20.93
CA MET A 34 43.85 72.37 20.81
C MET A 34 44.26 71.86 19.42
N LEU A 35 45.47 72.19 18.97
CA LEU A 35 45.95 71.69 17.67
C LEU A 35 46.10 70.15 17.65
N SER A 36 46.38 69.52 18.80
CA SER A 36 46.35 68.05 18.91
C SER A 36 44.96 67.46 18.71
N ASP A 37 43.89 68.17 19.10
CA ASP A 37 42.51 67.70 18.91
C ASP A 37 42.15 67.63 17.43
N LEU A 38 42.69 68.56 16.64
CA LEU A 38 42.49 68.62 15.20
C LEU A 38 43.33 67.59 14.43
N ALA A 39 44.43 67.14 15.02
CA ALA A 39 45.31 66.12 14.43
C ALA A 39 44.86 64.68 14.76
N ALA A 40 44.06 64.49 15.82
CA ALA A 40 43.51 63.20 16.21
C ALA A 40 42.36 62.78 15.28
N ASP A 41 42.09 61.47 15.21
CA ASP A 41 40.98 60.94 14.39
C ASP A 41 39.62 61.36 14.93
N VAL A 42 39.49 61.43 16.27
CA VAL A 42 38.26 61.85 16.93
C VAL A 42 38.57 62.67 18.19
N ARG A 43 37.74 63.67 18.48
CA ARG A 43 37.79 64.47 19.72
C ARG A 43 36.64 64.07 20.65
N ALA A 44 36.97 63.79 21.90
CA ALA A 44 36.04 63.64 23.01
C ALA A 44 36.16 64.86 23.94
N ALA A 45 35.05 65.27 24.57
CA ALA A 45 35.05 66.39 25.51
C ALA A 45 35.58 66.00 26.90
N THR A 46 35.65 64.70 27.22
CA THR A 46 36.21 64.19 28.48
C THR A 46 36.95 62.86 28.30
N PRO A 47 37.90 62.51 29.18
CA PRO A 47 38.54 61.19 29.17
C PRO A 47 37.55 60.02 29.31
N SER A 48 36.47 60.20 30.08
CA SER A 48 35.41 59.19 30.22
C SER A 48 34.63 58.98 28.92
N GLU A 49 34.35 60.05 28.18
CA GLU A 49 33.71 59.97 26.86
C GLU A 49 34.63 59.29 25.84
N ALA A 50 35.93 59.60 25.84
CA ALA A 50 36.90 58.88 25.00
C ALA A 50 36.95 57.37 25.31
N ALA A 51 36.87 57.01 26.60
CA ALA A 51 36.81 55.62 27.02
C ALA A 51 35.49 54.95 26.59
N GLU A 52 34.34 55.64 26.70
CA GLU A 52 33.07 55.10 26.22
C GLU A 52 33.12 54.86 24.70
N MET A 53 33.65 55.81 23.93
CA MET A 53 33.81 55.69 22.48
C MET A 53 34.69 54.50 22.10
N ALA A 54 35.76 54.25 22.85
CA ALA A 54 36.64 53.10 22.63
C ALA A 54 36.00 51.75 23.02
N VAL A 55 35.05 51.74 23.97
CA VAL A 55 34.44 50.50 24.52
C VAL A 55 33.12 50.14 23.83
N LYS A 56 32.35 51.12 23.36
CA LYS A 56 30.99 50.95 22.82
C LYS A 56 30.93 49.99 21.63
N GLU A 57 32.00 49.89 20.85
CA GLU A 57 32.08 48.96 19.71
C GLU A 57 32.20 47.48 20.13
N SER A 58 32.81 47.17 21.28
CA SER A 58 33.08 45.76 21.62
C SER A 58 31.81 44.99 21.99
N TRP A 59 30.84 45.64 22.64
CA TRP A 59 29.62 44.96 23.09
C TRP A 59 28.60 44.80 21.97
N SER A 60 28.44 45.83 21.11
CA SER A 60 27.62 45.73 19.90
C SER A 60 28.18 44.69 18.94
N LEU A 61 29.51 44.64 18.77
CA LEU A 61 30.15 43.65 17.92
C LEU A 61 29.93 42.21 18.42
N SER A 62 30.00 41.99 19.75
CA SER A 62 29.71 40.68 20.33
C SER A 62 28.26 40.25 20.07
N GLN A 63 27.29 41.16 20.24
CA GLN A 63 25.88 40.86 19.94
C GLN A 63 25.65 40.56 18.45
N ASP A 64 26.33 41.28 17.57
CA ASP A 64 26.22 41.05 16.13
C ASP A 64 26.80 39.69 15.73
N VAL A 65 27.93 39.28 16.34
CA VAL A 65 28.51 37.95 16.16
C VAL A 65 27.55 36.86 16.66
N ASP A 66 26.98 37.03 17.86
CA ASP A 66 26.02 36.06 18.42
C ASP A 66 24.78 35.93 17.53
N ARG A 67 24.22 37.05 17.05
CA ARG A 67 23.09 37.05 16.12
C ARG A 67 23.44 36.34 14.80
N GLN A 68 24.61 36.63 14.23
CA GLN A 68 25.07 35.97 13.01
C GLN A 68 25.27 34.46 13.21
N MET A 69 25.73 34.03 14.39
CA MET A 69 25.85 32.61 14.73
C MET A 69 24.48 31.93 14.83
N ASP A 70 23.51 32.56 15.49
CA ASP A 70 22.13 32.04 15.59
C ASP A 70 21.47 31.90 14.21
N ASP A 71 21.63 32.91 13.35
CA ASP A 71 21.12 32.89 11.98
C ASP A 71 21.76 31.76 11.17
N LEU A 72 23.09 31.59 11.27
CA LEU A 72 23.83 30.50 10.62
C LEU A 72 23.32 29.12 11.06
N ILE A 73 23.10 28.93 12.36
CA ILE A 73 22.59 27.68 12.93
C ILE A 73 21.17 27.41 12.41
N SER A 74 20.32 28.43 12.37
CA SER A 74 18.94 28.32 11.88
C SER A 74 18.89 27.92 10.39
N ILE A 75 19.72 28.55 9.56
CA ILE A 75 19.84 28.22 8.13
C ILE A 75 20.38 26.80 7.94
N ALA A 76 21.40 26.42 8.71
CA ALA A 76 21.98 25.08 8.64
C ALA A 76 20.97 24.00 9.03
N ARG A 77 20.18 24.21 10.09
CA ARG A 77 19.09 23.31 10.50
C ARG A 77 18.03 23.18 9.41
N SER A 78 17.57 24.31 8.88
CA SER A 78 16.56 24.33 7.81
C SER A 78 17.03 23.55 6.57
N ARG A 79 18.31 23.70 6.19
CA ARG A 79 18.90 22.93 5.08
C ARG A 79 19.01 21.43 5.40
N LEU A 80 19.38 21.07 6.62
CA LEU A 80 19.44 19.67 7.02
C LEU A 80 18.05 19.02 7.00
N ASP A 81 17.02 19.73 7.47
CA ASP A 81 15.64 19.25 7.44
C ASP A 81 15.12 19.10 6.00
N GLU A 82 15.41 20.06 5.12
CA GLU A 82 15.08 19.99 3.70
C GLU A 82 15.74 18.78 3.02
N ARG A 83 17.05 18.55 3.27
CA ARG A 83 17.78 17.41 2.70
C ARG A 83 17.33 16.09 3.29
N ALA A 84 17.02 16.03 4.58
CA ALA A 84 16.45 14.85 5.21
C ALA A 84 15.08 14.53 4.62
N TRP A 85 14.26 15.54 4.36
CA TRP A 85 12.96 15.38 3.70
C TRP A 85 13.13 14.91 2.25
N GLU A 86 14.03 15.52 1.47
CA GLU A 86 14.34 15.13 0.09
C GLU A 86 14.85 13.67 0.02
N LEU A 87 15.78 13.29 0.90
CA LEU A 87 16.23 11.90 1.05
C LEU A 87 15.07 10.97 1.45
N SER A 88 14.17 11.42 2.33
CA SER A 88 12.98 10.64 2.70
C SER A 88 12.04 10.44 1.51
N MET A 89 11.91 11.43 0.62
CA MET A 89 11.11 11.34 -0.59
C MET A 89 11.76 10.45 -1.64
N LEU A 90 13.06 10.60 -1.89
CA LEU A 90 13.83 9.76 -2.79
C LEU A 90 13.87 8.30 -2.32
N SER A 91 14.08 8.06 -1.03
CA SER A 91 14.03 6.71 -0.44
C SER A 91 12.63 6.09 -0.52
N ARG A 92 11.56 6.88 -0.36
CA ARG A 92 10.18 6.45 -0.61
C ARG A 92 9.90 6.17 -2.09
N GLY A 93 10.61 6.84 -2.99
CA GLY A 93 10.60 6.56 -4.43
C GLY A 93 11.34 5.28 -4.82
N MET A 94 12.30 4.81 -4.00
CA MET A 94 13.12 3.63 -4.29
C MET A 94 12.70 2.36 -3.52
N VAL A 95 11.91 2.48 -2.46
CA VAL A 95 11.22 1.35 -1.82
C VAL A 95 9.79 1.78 -1.59
N PRO A 96 8.80 1.26 -2.36
CA PRO A 96 7.44 1.64 -2.11
C PRO A 96 7.10 1.13 -0.71
N LYS A 97 6.78 2.04 0.21
CA LYS A 97 6.07 1.72 1.47
C LYS A 97 4.80 0.89 1.21
N ASN A 98 4.33 0.88 -0.03
CA ASN A 98 3.18 0.12 -0.51
C ASN A 98 3.56 -1.13 -1.30
N MET A 99 4.83 -1.56 -1.39
CA MET A 99 5.18 -2.78 -2.11
C MET A 99 4.52 -3.99 -1.47
N ALA A 100 4.47 -4.01 -0.13
CA ALA A 100 3.72 -5.00 0.62
C ALA A 100 2.21 -4.94 0.28
N LEU A 101 1.62 -3.74 0.21
CA LEU A 101 0.20 -3.57 -0.13
C LEU A 101 -0.11 -3.95 -1.58
N ILE A 102 0.80 -3.65 -2.51
CA ILE A 102 0.70 -4.02 -3.93
C ILE A 102 0.81 -5.54 -4.06
N LEU A 103 1.80 -6.17 -3.43
CA LEU A 103 1.97 -7.62 -3.42
C LEU A 103 0.78 -8.33 -2.78
N ASP A 104 0.26 -7.80 -1.67
CA ASP A 104 -0.94 -8.30 -0.99
C ASP A 104 -2.18 -8.18 -1.90
N SER A 105 -2.31 -7.08 -2.63
CA SER A 105 -3.38 -6.90 -3.62
C SER A 105 -3.28 -7.90 -4.79
N TYR A 106 -2.05 -8.20 -5.24
CA TYR A 106 -1.81 -9.20 -6.28
C TYR A 106 -2.07 -10.63 -5.77
N GLN A 107 -1.66 -10.96 -4.55
CA GLN A 107 -1.98 -12.24 -3.90
C GLN A 107 -3.49 -12.41 -3.75
N SER A 108 -4.17 -11.40 -3.21
CA SER A 108 -5.63 -11.39 -3.05
C SER A 108 -6.38 -11.48 -4.38
N HIS A 109 -5.81 -10.95 -5.48
CA HIS A 109 -6.40 -11.10 -6.82
C HIS A 109 -6.24 -12.54 -7.32
N LEU A 110 -5.04 -13.12 -7.17
CA LEU A 110 -4.74 -14.48 -7.58
C LEU A 110 -5.60 -15.51 -6.83
N GLU A 111 -5.80 -15.33 -5.53
CA GLU A 111 -6.66 -16.20 -4.72
C GLU A 111 -8.12 -16.15 -5.17
N ARG A 112 -8.65 -14.96 -5.50
CA ARG A 112 -10.01 -14.80 -6.02
C ARG A 112 -10.18 -15.51 -7.37
N GLU A 113 -9.21 -15.36 -8.27
CA GLU A 113 -9.23 -16.03 -9.58
C GLU A 113 -9.16 -17.56 -9.43
N LEU A 114 -8.27 -18.07 -8.58
CA LEU A 114 -8.17 -19.51 -8.31
C LEU A 114 -9.45 -20.07 -7.68
N SER A 115 -10.05 -19.34 -6.74
CA SER A 115 -11.31 -19.74 -6.10
C SER A 115 -12.47 -19.74 -7.11
N SER A 116 -12.55 -18.73 -7.97
CA SER A 116 -13.52 -18.64 -9.06
C SER A 116 -13.37 -19.79 -10.05
N LEU A 117 -12.14 -20.06 -10.52
CA LEU A 117 -11.84 -21.16 -11.42
C LEU A 117 -12.24 -22.51 -10.82
N THR A 118 -11.87 -22.74 -9.55
CA THR A 118 -12.19 -23.97 -8.84
C THR A 118 -13.70 -24.15 -8.69
N SER A 119 -14.42 -23.07 -8.40
CA SER A 119 -15.88 -23.10 -8.27
C SER A 119 -16.57 -23.38 -9.62
N CYS A 120 -16.12 -22.74 -10.69
CA CYS A 120 -16.59 -23.00 -12.05
C CYS A 120 -16.34 -24.45 -12.48
N ALA A 121 -15.15 -24.98 -12.22
CA ALA A 121 -14.81 -26.37 -12.52
C ALA A 121 -15.70 -27.36 -11.74
N LYS A 122 -15.90 -27.14 -10.44
CA LYS A 122 -16.80 -27.95 -9.60
C LYS A 122 -18.24 -27.91 -10.10
N ASN A 123 -18.75 -26.72 -10.42
CA ASN A 123 -20.11 -26.57 -10.95
C ASN A 123 -20.26 -27.27 -12.31
N TYR A 124 -19.26 -27.17 -13.18
CA TYR A 124 -19.28 -27.86 -14.47
C TYR A 124 -19.32 -29.38 -14.30
N LEU A 125 -18.46 -29.93 -13.43
CA LEU A 125 -18.45 -31.35 -13.13
C LEU A 125 -19.80 -31.81 -12.54
N ALA A 126 -20.36 -31.06 -11.58
CA ALA A 126 -21.67 -31.38 -11.01
C ALA A 126 -22.79 -31.40 -12.07
N VAL A 127 -22.78 -30.46 -13.03
CA VAL A 127 -23.75 -30.46 -14.14
C VAL A 127 -23.53 -31.64 -15.08
N MET A 128 -22.29 -32.04 -15.34
CA MET A 128 -21.99 -33.24 -16.14
C MET A 128 -22.44 -34.53 -15.43
N ASP A 129 -22.21 -34.64 -14.12
CA ASP A 129 -22.66 -35.78 -13.31
C ASP A 129 -24.19 -35.88 -13.31
N GLN A 130 -24.88 -34.74 -13.17
CA GLN A 130 -26.34 -34.73 -13.23
C GLN A 130 -26.86 -35.10 -14.63
N ARG A 131 -26.20 -34.65 -15.70
CA ARG A 131 -26.52 -35.05 -17.08
C ARG A 131 -26.33 -36.55 -17.29
N THR A 132 -25.20 -37.11 -16.86
CA THR A 132 -24.94 -38.55 -17.00
C THR A 132 -25.97 -39.36 -16.21
N ALA A 133 -26.28 -38.98 -14.97
CA ALA A 133 -27.34 -39.62 -14.18
C ALA A 133 -28.69 -39.59 -14.90
N SER A 134 -29.07 -38.43 -15.47
CA SER A 134 -30.33 -38.27 -16.21
C SER A 134 -30.41 -39.06 -17.52
N LEU A 135 -29.27 -39.42 -18.12
CA LEU A 135 -29.19 -40.25 -19.33
C LEU A 135 -29.14 -41.75 -19.02
N VAL A 136 -28.57 -42.12 -17.87
CA VAL A 136 -28.54 -43.50 -17.39
C VAL A 136 -29.92 -43.95 -16.90
N GLU A 137 -30.68 -43.07 -16.25
CA GLU A 137 -31.99 -43.43 -15.68
C GLU A 137 -33.01 -43.94 -16.74
N PRO A 138 -33.12 -43.36 -17.95
CA PRO A 138 -33.91 -43.93 -19.05
C PRO A 138 -33.34 -45.24 -19.60
N LEU A 139 -32.02 -45.38 -19.69
CA LEU A 139 -31.36 -46.61 -20.16
C LEU A 139 -31.66 -47.80 -19.25
N VAL A 140 -31.60 -47.58 -17.92
CA VAL A 140 -32.00 -48.58 -16.92
C VAL A 140 -33.50 -48.89 -17.06
N ARG A 141 -34.34 -47.87 -17.26
CA ARG A 141 -35.80 -48.06 -17.40
C ARG A 141 -36.19 -48.85 -18.66
N LEU A 142 -35.40 -48.76 -19.72
CA LEU A 142 -35.59 -49.45 -20.99
C LEU A 142 -34.92 -50.83 -21.05
N ASP A 143 -34.14 -51.22 -20.03
CA ASP A 143 -33.57 -52.57 -19.95
C ASP A 143 -34.70 -53.60 -19.82
N PRO A 144 -34.90 -54.51 -20.81
CA PRO A 144 -35.93 -55.54 -20.76
C PRO A 144 -35.88 -56.40 -19.50
N LYS A 145 -34.72 -56.54 -18.86
CA LYS A 145 -34.57 -57.26 -17.58
C LYS A 145 -35.35 -56.61 -16.45
N ASN A 146 -35.52 -55.28 -16.45
CA ASN A 146 -36.30 -54.58 -15.44
C ASN A 146 -37.81 -54.84 -15.57
N ILE A 147 -38.29 -55.25 -16.74
CA ILE A 147 -39.67 -55.71 -16.93
C ILE A 147 -39.85 -57.05 -16.21
N PHE A 148 -38.92 -57.98 -16.34
CA PHE A 148 -38.93 -59.26 -15.60
C PHE A 148 -38.75 -59.09 -14.08
N LEU A 149 -37.91 -58.14 -13.62
CA LEU A 149 -37.74 -57.80 -12.20
C LEU A 149 -39.01 -57.24 -11.55
N ARG A 150 -39.86 -56.55 -12.31
CA ARG A 150 -41.15 -56.00 -11.82
C ARG A 150 -42.24 -57.08 -11.71
N GLY A 151 -41.91 -58.35 -11.94
CA GLY A 151 -42.85 -59.47 -11.83
C GLY A 151 -43.67 -59.72 -13.10
N TYR A 152 -43.35 -59.06 -14.22
CA TYR A 152 -43.93 -59.42 -15.50
C TYR A 152 -43.25 -60.66 -16.06
N THR A 153 -44.05 -61.52 -16.69
CA THR A 153 -43.58 -62.76 -17.30
C THR A 153 -43.92 -62.78 -18.77
N LEU A 154 -43.05 -63.34 -19.60
CA LEU A 154 -43.32 -63.56 -21.02
C LEU A 154 -43.91 -64.96 -21.19
N THR A 155 -45.07 -65.10 -21.82
CA THR A 155 -45.68 -66.42 -22.04
C THR A 155 -45.71 -66.75 -23.52
N GLU A 156 -45.09 -67.87 -23.89
CA GLU A 156 -45.05 -68.40 -25.25
C GLU A 156 -45.90 -69.67 -25.37
N SER A 157 -46.57 -69.81 -26.51
CA SER A 157 -47.24 -71.03 -26.94
C SER A 157 -46.51 -71.62 -28.14
N PRO A 158 -46.84 -72.84 -28.60
CA PRO A 158 -46.24 -73.42 -29.80
C PRO A 158 -46.44 -72.57 -31.06
N GLY A 159 -47.45 -71.68 -31.08
CA GLY A 159 -47.73 -70.74 -32.17
C GLY A 159 -47.10 -69.35 -32.02
N GLY A 160 -46.30 -69.13 -30.97
CA GLY A 160 -45.63 -67.85 -30.70
C GLY A 160 -46.11 -67.17 -29.42
N LEU A 161 -45.80 -65.87 -29.30
CA LEU A 161 -46.04 -65.06 -28.10
C LEU A 161 -47.53 -64.90 -27.81
N VAL A 162 -47.95 -65.24 -26.59
CA VAL A 162 -49.33 -65.09 -26.12
C VAL A 162 -49.52 -63.66 -25.64
N LYS A 163 -50.32 -62.87 -26.37
CA LYS A 163 -50.68 -61.49 -26.00
C LYS A 163 -52.14 -61.38 -25.55
N SER A 164 -52.96 -62.37 -25.88
CA SER A 164 -54.38 -62.42 -25.62
C SER A 164 -54.82 -63.80 -25.12
N ILE A 165 -55.89 -63.85 -24.34
CA ILE A 165 -56.53 -65.11 -23.91
C ILE A 165 -57.02 -65.96 -25.09
N PHE A 166 -57.24 -65.34 -26.25
CA PHE A 166 -57.68 -66.02 -27.47
C PHE A 166 -56.55 -66.73 -28.22
N ASP A 167 -55.30 -66.42 -27.92
CA ASP A 167 -54.12 -67.01 -28.58
C ASP A 167 -53.85 -68.45 -28.12
N VAL A 168 -54.48 -68.88 -27.03
CA VAL A 168 -54.32 -70.21 -26.45
C VAL A 168 -55.66 -70.92 -26.32
N LYS A 169 -55.66 -72.26 -26.44
CA LYS A 169 -56.83 -73.12 -26.22
C LYS A 169 -56.64 -73.98 -24.97
N GLU A 170 -57.73 -74.48 -24.40
CA GLU A 170 -57.66 -75.47 -23.31
C GLU A 170 -56.88 -76.72 -23.76
N GLY A 171 -56.02 -77.24 -22.87
CA GLY A 171 -55.09 -78.31 -23.16
C GLY A 171 -53.77 -77.87 -23.83
N THR A 172 -53.61 -76.60 -24.19
CA THR A 172 -52.36 -76.10 -24.81
C THR A 172 -51.24 -76.02 -23.76
N ARG A 173 -50.05 -76.52 -24.10
CA ARG A 173 -48.84 -76.32 -23.29
C ARG A 173 -48.28 -74.93 -23.56
N ILE A 174 -48.00 -74.18 -22.51
CA ILE A 174 -47.43 -72.84 -22.55
C ILE A 174 -46.14 -72.83 -21.73
N THR A 175 -45.20 -71.97 -22.14
CA THR A 175 -43.94 -71.76 -21.44
C THR A 175 -43.89 -70.32 -20.98
N THR A 176 -43.73 -70.11 -19.68
CA THR A 176 -43.65 -68.79 -19.07
C THR A 176 -42.21 -68.52 -18.64
N HIS A 177 -41.60 -67.48 -19.20
CA HIS A 177 -40.25 -67.06 -18.86
C HIS A 177 -40.31 -66.05 -17.72
N VAL A 178 -39.56 -66.37 -16.67
CA VAL A 178 -39.35 -65.56 -15.47
C VAL A 178 -37.89 -65.11 -15.43
N ILE A 179 -37.55 -64.23 -14.50
CA ILE A 179 -36.21 -63.61 -14.42
C ILE A 179 -35.06 -64.63 -14.34
N ASP A 180 -35.30 -65.75 -13.68
CA ASP A 180 -34.33 -66.76 -13.32
C ASP A 180 -34.53 -68.10 -14.06
N GLY A 181 -35.52 -68.21 -14.95
CA GLY A 181 -35.80 -69.47 -15.62
C GLY A 181 -37.08 -69.52 -16.45
N LYS A 182 -37.53 -70.76 -16.72
CA LYS A 182 -38.73 -71.05 -17.51
C LYS A 182 -39.63 -72.02 -16.75
N ILE A 183 -40.93 -71.77 -16.77
CA ILE A 183 -41.96 -72.60 -16.16
C ILE A 183 -42.85 -73.15 -17.28
N GLU A 184 -43.06 -74.45 -17.31
CA GLU A 184 -43.98 -75.08 -18.25
C GLU A 184 -45.34 -75.31 -17.60
N SER A 185 -46.41 -75.02 -18.32
CA SER A 185 -47.77 -75.11 -17.80
C SER A 185 -48.75 -75.57 -18.89
N THR A 186 -49.91 -76.06 -18.47
CA THR A 186 -50.99 -76.48 -19.38
C THR A 186 -52.26 -75.69 -19.07
N VAL A 187 -52.86 -75.10 -20.10
CA VAL A 187 -54.07 -74.28 -19.96
C VAL A 187 -55.25 -75.16 -19.58
N LYS A 188 -55.80 -74.99 -18.37
CA LYS A 188 -56.97 -75.74 -17.88
C LYS A 188 -58.31 -75.13 -18.25
N GLY A 189 -58.35 -73.83 -18.55
CA GLY A 189 -59.59 -73.09 -18.77
C GLY A 189 -59.31 -71.64 -19.13
N ARG A 190 -60.22 -70.99 -19.86
CA ARG A 190 -60.18 -69.54 -20.12
C ARG A 190 -61.36 -68.86 -19.43
N LYS A 191 -61.09 -67.77 -18.71
CA LYS A 191 -62.12 -66.88 -18.16
C LYS A 191 -61.84 -65.46 -18.63
N ASP A 192 -62.81 -64.89 -19.34
CA ASP A 192 -62.74 -63.51 -19.77
C ASP A 192 -63.26 -62.61 -18.63
N ASN A 193 -62.41 -61.73 -18.13
CA ASN A 193 -62.76 -60.75 -17.11
C ASN A 193 -63.16 -59.45 -17.79
N GLY A 194 -64.19 -59.52 -18.65
CA GLY A 194 -64.61 -58.48 -19.57
C GLY A 194 -64.37 -57.05 -19.08
N ARG A 195 -63.76 -56.24 -19.95
CA ARG A 195 -63.87 -54.77 -19.88
C ARG A 195 -65.18 -54.32 -20.49
#